data_AF-A0A847LH14-F1
#
_entry.id   AF-A0A847LH14-F1
#
_cell.length_a   1.000
_cell.length_b   1.000
_cell.length_c   1.000
_cell.angle_alpha   90.00
_cell.angle_beta   90.00
_cell.angle_gamma   90.00
#
_symmetry.space_group_name_H-M   'P 1'
#
loop_
_entity.id
_entity.type
_entity.pdbx_description
1 polymer ?
#
loop_
_entity_poly.entity_id
_entity_poly.type
_entity_poly.pdbx_seq_one_letter_code
_entity_poly.pdbx_strand_id
1 'polypeptide(L)'
;MEKKRYSLRDIQKMAQLSPAVLQDLVRKNREHLRVEVKKGPNGEEEIWFDQDSLDRLLFIKQLRFPRPLSRDEYLAQLRVPDRPGTKKREEPVAMVDLMVAALDRLAGEMRTLKGILGDLLSRHHQILRDLGRSQMENSHLHKEVEAMRQRQHTLVQELQKYVETGENPDVEGEEQKAIN
;
A
#
# COMPACT_ATOMS: atom_id res chain seq x y z
N MET A 1 37.71 24.09 -18.16
CA MET A 1 37.22 23.03 -19.06
C MET A 1 35.99 23.58 -19.77
N GLU A 2 36.08 23.81 -21.08
CA GLU A 2 34.99 24.42 -21.85
C GLU A 2 33.78 23.49 -21.84
N LYS A 3 32.63 24.00 -21.39
CA LYS A 3 31.38 23.25 -21.40
C LYS A 3 30.97 23.05 -22.86
N LYS A 4 30.84 21.80 -23.29
CA LYS A 4 30.32 21.47 -24.63
C LYS A 4 28.91 22.04 -24.76
N ARG A 5 28.72 22.89 -25.77
CA ARG A 5 27.44 23.54 -26.09
C ARG A 5 26.94 23.01 -27.42
N TYR A 6 25.64 22.77 -27.51
CA TYR A 6 24.99 22.21 -28.68
C TYR A 6 23.99 23.22 -29.24
N SER A 7 24.08 23.52 -30.53
CA SER A 7 23.11 24.39 -31.19
C SER A 7 21.81 23.64 -31.45
N LEU A 8 20.68 24.34 -31.51
CA LEU A 8 19.39 23.75 -31.87
C LEU A 8 19.44 22.96 -33.20
N ARG A 9 20.27 23.41 -34.16
CA ARG A 9 20.45 22.76 -35.47
C ARG A 9 21.21 21.43 -35.33
N ASP A 10 22.21 21.37 -34.46
CA ASP A 10 22.96 20.12 -34.20
C ASP A 10 22.07 19.10 -33.49
N ILE A 11 21.27 19.57 -32.53
CA ILE A 11 20.30 18.74 -31.80
C ILE A 11 19.23 18.21 -32.75
N GLN A 12 18.77 19.02 -33.71
CA GLN A 12 17.82 18.56 -34.71
C GLN A 12 18.38 17.39 -35.54
N LYS A 13 19.65 17.47 -35.95
CA LYS A 13 20.33 16.40 -36.69
C LYS A 13 20.53 15.15 -35.82
N MET A 14 20.97 15.31 -34.58
CA MET A 14 21.19 14.19 -33.65
C MET A 14 19.88 13.52 -33.22
N ALA A 15 18.83 14.31 -32.97
CA ALA A 15 17.55 13.81 -32.53
C ALA A 15 16.66 13.34 -33.68
N GLN A 16 17.01 13.55 -34.96
CA GLN A 16 16.17 13.21 -36.11
C GLN A 16 14.71 13.70 -35.95
N LEU A 17 14.53 14.88 -35.36
CA LEU A 17 13.22 15.49 -35.13
C LEU A 17 12.95 16.58 -36.16
N SER A 18 11.68 16.81 -36.50
CA SER A 18 11.30 17.98 -37.27
C SER A 18 11.50 19.25 -36.43
N PRO A 19 11.83 20.41 -37.07
CA PRO A 19 12.06 21.66 -36.34
C PRO A 19 10.89 22.07 -35.44
N ALA A 20 9.66 21.87 -35.92
CA ALA A 20 8.44 22.21 -35.18
C ALA A 20 8.28 21.36 -33.90
N VAL A 21 8.54 20.05 -33.97
CA VAL A 21 8.44 19.15 -32.82
C VAL A 21 9.52 19.46 -31.79
N LEU A 22 10.74 19.79 -32.24
CA LEU A 22 11.83 20.18 -31.36
C LEU A 22 11.52 21.51 -30.65
N GLN A 23 11.02 22.51 -31.37
CA GLN A 23 10.59 23.79 -30.79
C GLN A 23 9.46 23.60 -29.76
N ASP A 24 8.48 22.76 -30.06
CA ASP A 24 7.40 22.42 -29.12
C ASP A 24 7.94 21.71 -27.87
N LEU A 25 8.91 20.81 -28.01
CA LEU A 25 9.51 20.09 -26.89
C LEU A 25 10.30 21.04 -25.99
N VAL A 26 11.07 21.95 -26.58
CA VAL A 26 11.84 22.97 -25.86
C VAL A 26 10.90 23.96 -25.17
N ARG A 27 9.83 24.39 -25.85
CA ARG A 27 8.84 25.33 -25.28
C ARG A 27 8.10 24.72 -24.10
N LYS A 28 7.67 23.46 -24.20
CA LYS A 28 6.93 22.77 -23.12
C LYS A 28 7.81 22.38 -21.92
N ASN A 29 9.10 22.18 -22.14
CA ASN A 29 10.04 21.74 -21.10
C ASN A 29 11.07 22.82 -20.73
N ARG A 30 10.77 24.09 -21.02
CA ARG A 30 11.69 25.21 -20.84
C ARG A 30 12.17 25.38 -19.39
N GLU A 31 11.33 25.02 -18.42
CA GLU A 31 11.65 25.09 -16.99
C GLU A 31 12.71 24.06 -16.56
N HIS A 32 12.88 22.99 -17.33
CA HIS A 32 13.80 21.88 -17.02
C HIS A 32 15.04 21.86 -17.91
N LEU A 33 15.08 22.72 -18.93
CA LEU A 33 16.15 22.86 -19.90
C LEU A 33 16.89 24.18 -19.67
N ARG A 34 18.22 24.12 -19.53
CA ARG A 34 19.04 25.33 -19.52
C ARG A 34 19.30 25.74 -20.95
N VAL A 35 18.59 26.80 -21.35
CA VAL A 35 18.62 27.34 -22.70
C VAL A 35 19.32 28.69 -22.66
N GLU A 36 20.47 28.79 -23.32
CA GLU A 36 21.18 30.05 -23.53
C GLU A 36 20.82 30.59 -24.92
N VAL A 37 20.15 31.74 -25.00
CA VAL A 37 19.94 32.44 -26.28
C VAL A 37 21.13 33.37 -26.49
N LYS A 38 21.93 33.09 -27.51
CA LYS A 38 23.06 33.95 -27.88
C LYS A 38 22.87 34.44 -29.30
N LYS A 39 23.17 35.72 -29.53
CA LYS A 39 23.26 36.25 -30.89
C LYS A 39 24.48 35.62 -31.56
N GLY A 40 24.24 34.87 -32.62
CA GLY A 40 25.29 34.29 -33.44
C GLY A 40 26.11 35.38 -34.15
N PRO A 41 27.22 35.00 -34.80
CA PRO A 41 28.09 35.94 -35.52
C PRO A 41 27.38 36.72 -36.65
N ASN A 42 26.20 36.25 -37.10
CA ASN A 42 25.39 36.88 -38.14
C ASN A 42 24.20 37.70 -37.59
N GLY A 43 24.10 37.90 -36.27
CA GLY A 43 23.02 38.67 -35.64
C GLY A 43 21.71 37.90 -35.41
N GLU A 44 21.60 36.66 -35.88
CA GLU A 44 20.46 35.78 -35.60
C GLU A 44 20.53 35.21 -34.17
N GLU A 45 19.39 35.15 -33.49
CA GLU A 45 19.28 34.56 -32.16
C GLU A 45 19.36 33.03 -32.26
N GLU A 46 20.49 32.45 -31.85
CA GLU A 46 20.67 31.01 -31.80
C GLU A 46 20.47 30.48 -30.39
N ILE A 47 19.74 29.38 -30.31
CA ILE A 47 19.40 28.69 -29.07
C ILE A 47 20.45 27.62 -28.81
N TRP A 48 21.17 27.76 -27.69
CA TRP A 48 22.23 26.85 -27.25
C TRP A 48 21.82 26.06 -26.01
N PHE A 49 22.25 24.81 -25.96
CA PHE A 49 21.99 23.89 -24.85
C PHE A 49 23.30 23.40 -24.25
N ASP A 50 23.33 23.28 -22.92
CA ASP A 50 24.36 22.55 -22.20
C ASP A 50 24.17 21.03 -22.39
N GLN A 51 25.25 20.25 -22.23
CA GLN A 51 25.23 18.77 -22.28
C GLN A 51 24.09 18.17 -21.43
N ASP A 52 23.95 18.58 -20.17
CA ASP A 52 22.90 18.08 -19.28
C ASP A 52 21.48 18.34 -19.81
N SER A 53 21.29 19.46 -20.54
CA SER A 53 20.00 19.82 -21.11
C SER A 53 19.72 19.06 -22.40
N LEU A 54 20.77 18.76 -23.18
CA LEU A 54 20.68 17.84 -24.32
C LEU A 54 20.25 16.44 -23.87
N ASP A 55 20.89 15.89 -22.85
CA ASP A 55 20.61 14.55 -22.35
C ASP A 55 19.16 14.45 -21.82
N ARG A 56 18.70 15.47 -21.08
CA ARG A 56 17.30 15.57 -20.64
C ARG A 56 16.33 15.68 -21.80
N LEU A 57 16.65 16.46 -22.83
CA LEU A 57 15.79 16.62 -24.00
C LEU A 57 15.67 15.31 -24.79
N LEU A 58 16.77 14.56 -24.94
CA LEU A 58 16.78 13.24 -25.57
C LEU A 58 15.98 12.22 -24.74
N PHE A 59 16.08 12.28 -23.42
CA PHE A 59 15.27 11.46 -22.51
C PHE A 59 13.76 11.77 -22.65
N ILE A 60 13.38 13.04 -22.64
CA ILE A 60 11.97 13.46 -22.82
C ILE A 60 11.45 13.04 -24.20
N LYS A 61 12.29 13.11 -25.25
CA LYS A 61 11.94 12.58 -26.58
C LYS A 61 11.64 11.08 -26.50
N GLN A 62 12.48 10.28 -25.84
CA GLN A 62 12.27 8.83 -25.71
C GLN A 62 10.96 8.49 -24.99
N LEU A 63 10.60 9.25 -23.96
CA LEU A 63 9.31 9.09 -23.26
C LEU A 63 8.10 9.42 -24.15
N ARG A 64 8.22 10.46 -24.98
CA ARG A 64 7.09 10.96 -25.78
C ARG A 64 6.91 10.22 -27.11
N PHE A 65 7.99 9.67 -27.65
CA PHE A 65 8.01 8.89 -28.89
C PHE A 65 8.72 7.56 -28.62
N PRO A 66 8.03 6.58 -28.04
CA PRO A 66 8.61 5.28 -27.75
C PRO A 66 8.97 4.58 -29.07
N ARG A 67 10.26 4.59 -29.39
CA ARG A 67 10.85 3.69 -30.38
C ARG A 67 11.54 2.55 -29.63
N PRO A 68 11.56 1.33 -30.19
CA PRO A 68 12.41 0.28 -29.65
C PRO A 68 13.86 0.76 -29.70
N LEU A 69 14.45 0.93 -28.52
CA LEU A 69 15.85 1.34 -28.35
C LEU A 69 16.75 0.27 -28.97
N SER A 70 17.75 0.71 -29.72
CA SER A 70 18.81 -0.19 -30.18
C SER A 70 19.65 -0.66 -28.98
N ARG A 71 20.30 -1.82 -29.11
CA ARG A 71 21.13 -2.41 -28.05
C ARG A 71 22.21 -1.45 -27.54
N ASP A 72 22.77 -0.62 -28.42
CA ASP A 72 23.80 0.35 -28.08
C ASP A 72 23.24 1.54 -27.29
N GLU A 73 22.00 1.96 -27.58
CA GLU A 73 21.30 3.01 -26.84
C GLU A 73 20.90 2.54 -25.42
N TYR A 74 20.53 1.26 -25.27
CA TYR A 74 20.32 0.66 -23.95
C TYR A 74 21.59 0.68 -23.09
N LEU A 75 22.74 0.34 -23.66
CA LEU A 75 24.02 0.37 -22.94
C LEU A 75 24.45 1.81 -22.61
N ALA A 76 24.13 2.79 -23.47
CA ALA A 76 24.38 4.20 -23.20
C ALA A 76 23.51 4.74 -22.06
N GLN A 77 22.26 4.29 -21.92
CA GLN A 77 21.37 4.67 -20.80
C GLN A 77 21.80 4.06 -19.45
N LEU A 78 22.41 2.87 -19.49
CA LEU A 78 22.98 2.22 -18.30
C LEU A 78 24.34 2.82 -17.87
N ARG A 79 24.98 3.60 -18.75
CA ARG A 79 26.20 4.34 -18.41
C ARG A 79 25.84 5.52 -17.52
N VAL A 80 25.98 5.33 -16.22
CA VAL A 80 25.95 6.42 -15.23
C VAL A 80 27.06 7.42 -15.60
N PRO A 81 26.77 8.72 -15.79
CA PRO A 81 27.79 9.69 -16.12
C PRO A 81 28.81 9.75 -14.99
N ASP A 82 30.09 9.50 -15.32
CA ASP A 82 31.21 9.64 -14.39
C ASP A 82 31.22 11.08 -13.85
N ARG A 83 30.71 11.28 -12.63
CA ARG A 83 30.80 12.56 -11.94
C ARG A 83 32.26 12.75 -11.48
N PRO A 84 32.96 13.80 -11.92
CA PRO A 84 34.29 14.07 -11.42
C PRO A 84 34.20 14.44 -9.94
N GLY A 85 34.66 13.56 -9.06
CA GLY A 85 34.75 13.80 -7.61
C GLY A 85 34.11 12.74 -6.71
N THR A 86 33.47 11.69 -7.24
CA THR A 86 33.00 10.58 -6.40
C THR A 86 34.16 9.69 -6.00
N LYS A 87 34.51 9.75 -4.71
CA LYS A 87 35.45 8.89 -4.00
C LYS A 87 35.18 7.42 -4.38
N LYS A 88 36.28 6.68 -4.62
CA LYS A 88 36.42 5.23 -4.80
C LYS A 88 35.10 4.49 -5.09
N ARG A 89 34.94 4.04 -6.34
CA ARG A 89 34.04 2.95 -6.73
C ARG A 89 34.01 1.90 -5.62
N GLU A 90 32.90 1.79 -4.89
CA GLU A 90 32.56 0.51 -4.28
C GLU A 90 32.35 -0.46 -5.45
N GLU A 91 33.09 -1.56 -5.45
CA GLU A 91 33.04 -2.52 -6.53
C GLU A 91 31.59 -2.97 -6.74
N PRO A 92 31.12 -3.10 -8.00
CA PRO A 92 29.73 -3.47 -8.29
C PRO A 92 29.29 -4.78 -7.60
N VAL A 93 30.25 -5.65 -7.26
CA VAL A 93 30.03 -6.87 -6.47
C VAL A 93 29.53 -6.56 -5.06
N ALA A 94 30.12 -5.57 -4.37
CA ALA A 94 29.74 -5.19 -3.01
C ALA A 94 28.32 -4.62 -2.93
N MET A 95 27.87 -3.91 -3.97
CA MET A 95 26.50 -3.37 -4.02
C MET A 95 25.46 -4.44 -4.32
N VAL A 96 25.81 -5.43 -5.16
CA VAL A 96 24.96 -6.60 -5.41
C VAL A 96 24.84 -7.46 -4.16
N ASP A 97 25.94 -7.72 -3.45
CA ASP A 97 25.93 -8.48 -2.20
C ASP A 97 25.11 -7.78 -1.11
N LEU A 98 25.20 -6.44 -1.02
CA LEU A 98 24.36 -5.64 -0.12
C LEU A 98 22.87 -5.78 -0.47
N MET A 99 22.53 -5.74 -1.76
CA MET A 99 21.14 -5.93 -2.20
C MET A 99 20.63 -7.34 -1.91
N VAL A 100 21.44 -8.38 -2.13
CA VAL A 100 21.09 -9.76 -1.80
C VAL A 100 20.85 -9.92 -0.30
N ALA A 101 21.74 -9.39 0.55
CA ALA A 101 21.56 -9.42 1.99
C ALA A 101 20.30 -8.67 2.47
N ALA A 102 19.97 -7.54 1.82
CA ALA A 102 18.75 -6.79 2.11
C ALA A 102 17.49 -7.58 1.70
N LEU A 103 17.52 -8.27 0.56
CA LEU A 103 16.42 -9.13 0.10
C LEU A 103 16.24 -10.34 1.01
N ASP A 104 17.33 -10.97 1.46
CA ASP A 104 17.27 -12.10 2.40
C ASP A 104 16.70 -11.67 3.75
N ARG A 105 17.09 -10.49 4.24
CA ARG A 105 16.51 -9.91 5.45
C ARG A 105 15.02 -9.64 5.28
N LEU A 106 14.62 -9.02 4.17
CA LEU A 106 13.21 -8.75 3.86
C LEU A 106 12.42 -10.06 3.79
N ALA A 107 12.96 -11.09 3.16
CA ALA A 107 12.34 -12.40 3.09
C ALA A 107 12.19 -13.03 4.49
N GLY A 108 13.18 -12.85 5.37
CA GLY A 108 13.10 -13.24 6.78
C GLY A 108 11.97 -12.53 7.51
N GLU A 109 11.90 -11.21 7.40
CA GLU A 109 10.85 -10.37 7.99
C GLU A 109 9.45 -10.72 7.45
N MET A 110 9.33 -11.06 6.16
CA MET A 110 8.06 -11.52 5.59
C MET A 110 7.63 -12.87 6.16
N ARG A 111 8.56 -13.81 6.41
CA ARG A 111 8.23 -15.10 7.02
C ARG A 111 7.78 -14.95 8.47
N THR A 112 8.45 -14.08 9.25
CA THR A 112 8.04 -13.81 10.63
C THR A 112 6.67 -13.15 10.69
N LEU A 113 6.42 -12.17 9.82
CA LEU A 113 5.12 -11.52 9.72
C LEU A 113 4.01 -12.50 9.33
N LYS A 114 4.28 -13.42 8.39
CA LYS A 114 3.35 -14.49 8.01
C LYS A 114 3.03 -15.40 9.21
N GLY A 115 4.02 -15.73 10.03
CA GLY A 115 3.83 -16.50 11.26
C GLY A 115 2.92 -15.78 12.26
N ILE A 116 3.22 -14.52 12.55
CA ILE A 116 2.43 -13.67 13.46
C ILE A 116 0.98 -13.54 12.96
N LEU A 117 0.78 -13.35 11.65
CA LEU A 117 -0.55 -13.27 11.06
C LEU A 117 -1.33 -14.59 11.23
N GLY A 118 -0.66 -15.72 11.05
CA GLY A 118 -1.25 -17.05 11.28
C GLY A 118 -1.70 -17.24 12.73
N ASP A 119 -0.85 -16.88 13.68
CA ASP A 119 -1.18 -16.94 15.11
C ASP A 119 -2.35 -16.00 15.48
N LEU A 120 -2.36 -14.79 14.90
CA LEU A 120 -3.43 -13.82 15.12
C LEU A 120 -4.77 -14.32 14.57
N LEU A 121 -4.78 -14.92 13.38
CA LEU A 121 -5.97 -15.51 12.78
C LEU A 121 -6.50 -16.69 13.61
N SER A 122 -5.60 -17.53 14.12
CA SER A 122 -5.97 -18.64 15.01
C SER A 122 -6.63 -18.13 16.30
N ARG A 123 -6.03 -17.13 16.94
CA ARG A 123 -6.59 -16.47 18.14
C ARG A 123 -7.93 -15.82 17.83
N HIS A 124 -8.06 -15.12 16.70
CA HIS A 124 -9.32 -14.51 16.30
C HIS A 124 -10.43 -15.55 16.11
N HIS A 125 -10.13 -16.68 15.47
CA HIS A 125 -11.08 -17.77 15.32
C HIS A 125 -11.48 -18.40 16.66
N GLN A 126 -10.54 -18.51 17.60
CA GLN A 126 -10.85 -18.97 18.96
C GLN A 126 -11.78 -18.00 19.68
N ILE A 127 -11.51 -16.69 19.63
CA ILE A 127 -12.36 -15.66 20.23
C ILE A 127 -13.78 -15.70 19.65
N LEU A 128 -13.93 -15.89 18.34
CA LEU A 128 -15.25 -16.01 17.71
C LEU A 128 -16.02 -17.24 18.23
N ARG A 129 -15.34 -18.37 18.44
CA ARG A 129 -15.95 -19.57 19.02
C ARG A 129 -16.35 -19.35 20.48
N ASP A 130 -15.50 -18.71 21.27
CA ASP A 130 -15.78 -18.41 22.67
C ASP A 130 -16.93 -17.40 22.81
N LEU A 131 -16.99 -16.39 21.94
CA LEU A 131 -18.10 -15.46 21.86
C LEU A 131 -19.42 -16.18 21.51
N GLY A 132 -19.38 -17.10 20.54
CA GLY A 132 -20.54 -17.91 20.18
C GLY A 132 -21.05 -18.78 21.34
N ARG A 133 -20.12 -19.40 22.10
CA ARG A 133 -20.48 -20.14 23.33
C ARG A 133 -21.10 -19.21 24.37
N SER A 134 -20.47 -18.06 24.63
CA SER A 134 -20.97 -17.09 25.61
C SER A 134 -22.36 -16.56 25.23
N GLN A 135 -22.62 -16.30 23.95
CA GLN A 135 -23.94 -15.88 23.48
C GLN A 135 -25.01 -16.97 23.68
N MET A 136 -24.68 -18.24 23.43
CA MET A 136 -25.58 -19.36 23.70
C MET A 136 -25.88 -19.51 25.20
N GLU A 137 -24.85 -19.45 26.03
CA GLU A 137 -25.00 -19.47 27.50
C GLU A 137 -25.85 -18.29 28.00
N ASN A 138 -25.61 -17.09 27.48
CA ASN A 138 -26.38 -15.91 27.84
C ASN A 138 -27.85 -16.05 27.43
N SER A 139 -28.12 -16.56 26.22
CA SER A 139 -29.50 -16.84 25.78
C SER A 139 -30.18 -17.89 26.68
N HIS A 140 -29.46 -18.92 27.10
CA HIS A 140 -29.98 -19.92 28.03
C HIS A 140 -30.32 -19.32 29.38
N LEU A 141 -29.40 -18.55 29.98
CA LEU A 141 -29.61 -17.85 31.24
C LEU A 141 -30.78 -16.87 31.15
N HIS A 142 -30.96 -16.19 30.02
CA HIS A 142 -32.10 -15.28 29.83
C HIS A 142 -33.43 -16.03 29.89
N LYS A 143 -33.52 -17.19 29.24
CA LYS A 143 -34.71 -18.06 29.31
C LYS A 143 -34.96 -18.58 30.73
N GLU A 144 -33.92 -18.98 31.45
CA GLU A 144 -34.06 -19.41 32.84
C GLU A 144 -34.55 -18.27 33.75
N VAL A 145 -34.03 -17.06 33.57
CA VAL A 145 -34.47 -15.87 34.29
C VAL A 145 -35.94 -15.54 33.98
N GLU A 146 -36.34 -15.61 32.71
CA GLU A 146 -37.74 -15.43 32.31
C GLU A 146 -38.66 -16.48 32.95
N ALA A 147 -38.26 -17.76 32.93
CA ALA A 147 -39.01 -18.83 33.57
C ALA A 147 -39.10 -18.63 35.10
N MET A 148 -38.02 -18.21 35.76
CA MET A 148 -38.05 -17.88 37.18
C MET A 148 -38.94 -16.69 37.49
N ARG A 149 -38.92 -15.64 36.66
CA ARG A 149 -39.82 -14.49 36.81
C ARG A 149 -41.29 -14.89 36.65
N GLN A 150 -41.61 -15.76 35.69
CA GLN A 150 -42.96 -16.29 35.52
C GLN A 150 -43.40 -17.09 36.75
N ARG A 151 -42.55 -18.02 37.24
CA ARG A 151 -42.83 -18.78 38.46
C ARG A 151 -43.02 -17.88 39.67
N GLN A 152 -42.16 -16.87 39.85
CA GLN A 152 -42.30 -15.88 40.91
C GLN A 152 -43.61 -15.11 40.79
N HIS A 153 -44.00 -14.71 39.58
CA HIS A 153 -45.26 -14.01 39.37
C HIS A 153 -46.46 -14.89 39.72
N THR A 154 -46.47 -16.17 39.30
CA THR A 154 -47.50 -17.14 39.67
C THR A 154 -47.58 -17.34 41.18
N LEU A 155 -46.45 -17.56 41.86
CA LEU A 155 -46.40 -17.70 43.32
C LEU A 155 -46.89 -16.45 44.05
N VAL A 156 -46.54 -15.25 43.56
CA VAL A 156 -47.04 -13.99 44.13
C VAL A 156 -48.54 -13.85 43.93
N GLN A 157 -49.08 -14.23 42.77
CA GLN A 157 -50.52 -14.25 42.53
C GLN A 157 -51.25 -15.26 43.43
N GLU A 158 -50.68 -16.45 43.62
CA GLU A 158 -51.22 -17.47 44.53
C GLU A 158 -51.20 -16.99 45.99
N LEU A 159 -50.11 -16.34 46.44
CA LEU A 159 -50.02 -15.73 47.76
C LEU A 159 -51.03 -14.58 47.92
N GLN A 160 -51.20 -13.73 46.91
CA GLN A 160 -52.21 -12.65 46.94
C GLN A 160 -53.62 -13.23 47.07
N LYS A 161 -53.95 -14.26 46.27
CA LYS A 161 -55.21 -14.98 46.38
C LYS A 161 -55.39 -15.59 47.78
N TYR A 162 -54.36 -16.24 48.32
CA TYR A 162 -54.40 -16.81 49.67
C TYR A 162 -54.68 -15.75 50.75
N VAL A 163 -54.08 -14.57 50.64
CA VAL A 163 -54.33 -13.45 51.57
C VAL A 163 -55.75 -12.89 51.41
N GLU A 164 -56.29 -12.84 50.20
CA GLU A 164 -57.62 -12.31 49.91
C GLU A 164 -58.76 -13.29 50.27
N THR A 165 -58.59 -14.60 50.06
CA THR A 165 -59.63 -15.61 50.30
C THR A 165 -59.43 -16.41 51.59
N GLY A 166 -58.23 -16.43 52.18
CA GLY A 166 -57.89 -17.21 53.37
C GLY A 166 -57.82 -18.73 53.14
N GLU A 167 -57.95 -19.18 51.90
CA GLU A 167 -58.08 -20.59 51.52
C GLU A 167 -56.74 -21.12 51.00
N ASN A 168 -56.10 -22.01 51.76
CA ASN A 168 -54.74 -22.50 51.49
C ASN A 168 -54.69 -23.18 50.13
N PRO A 169 -53.78 -22.81 49.21
CA PRO A 169 -53.68 -23.53 47.94
C PRO A 169 -53.38 -25.00 48.26
N ASP A 170 -54.28 -25.88 47.81
CA ASP A 170 -54.29 -27.31 48.12
C ASP A 170 -52.90 -27.94 47.93
N VAL A 171 -52.32 -28.42 49.03
CA VAL A 171 -51.13 -29.29 49.04
C VAL A 171 -51.56 -30.76 48.78
N GLU A 172 -52.83 -31.01 48.53
CA GLU A 172 -53.38 -32.35 48.26
C GLU A 172 -53.25 -32.72 46.77
N GLY A 173 -52.03 -33.04 46.33
CA GLY A 173 -51.80 -33.45 44.94
C GLY A 173 -50.75 -34.53 44.68
N GLU A 174 -49.79 -34.75 45.58
CA GLU A 174 -48.65 -35.65 45.27
C GLU A 174 -48.51 -36.91 46.13
N GLU A 175 -49.24 -37.09 47.24
CA GLU A 175 -49.08 -38.28 48.09
C GLU A 175 -49.79 -39.55 47.58
N GLN A 176 -50.66 -39.49 46.56
CA GLN A 176 -51.48 -40.64 46.15
C GLN A 176 -50.97 -41.46 44.95
N LYS A 177 -49.78 -41.19 44.40
CA LYS A 177 -49.24 -41.97 43.26
C LYS A 177 -48.11 -42.95 43.61
N ALA A 178 -47.82 -43.17 44.89
CA ALA A 178 -46.71 -44.05 45.31
C ALA A 178 -47.13 -45.43 45.87
N ILE A 179 -48.41 -45.83 45.79
CA ILE A 179 -48.85 -47.17 46.21
C ILE A 179 -49.78 -47.79 45.16
N ASN A 180 -49.19 -48.46 44.16
CA ASN A 180 -49.63 -49.73 43.58
C ASN A 180 -48.59 -50.24 42.57
#